data_AF-A0A171ADL9-F1
#
_entry.id   AF-A0A171ADL9-F1
#
_cell.length_a   1.000
_cell.length_b   1.000
_cell.length_c   1.000
_cell.angle_alpha   90.00
_cell.angle_beta   90.00
_cell.angle_gamma   90.00
#
_symmetry.space_group_name_H-M   'P 1'
#
loop_
_entity.id
_entity.type
_entity.pdbx_description
1 polymer ?
#
loop_
_entity_poly.entity_id
_entity_poly.type
_entity_poly.pdbx_seq_one_letter_code
_entity_poly.pdbx_strand_id
1 'polypeptide(L)'
;KQFFRRVREEIKLLRNSLPAGIWVTGFEDRMDLFSVMIRGPAKTPYEDGLFFFDFQLSADYPKTPPHCHYVSYCSDRLNPNLYEDGKVCVSLLGTWSGKGTEVWTYTSNLLQVIVSIQGLILVNEPYFNEAGYEKQKGSQQGRENSRMYNEMVVLKLVQAMTKLVVNPPPVFKDEINQHFKQHANKLCERLESWLDLSENYNNAHPLSPTTPTTYKQLQDMHTDGVSLPEFPLIPASKGFCITLRKTLVNFKNVLATQQHYYQQQ
;
A
#
# COMPACT_ATOMS: atom_id res chain seq x y z
N LYS A 1 8.21 -10.19 34.40
CA LYS A 1 8.13 -8.78 34.91
C LYS A 1 8.58 -7.76 33.87
N GLN A 2 9.72 -7.95 33.18
CA GLN A 2 10.21 -7.01 32.16
C GLN A 2 9.36 -6.99 30.87
N PHE A 3 8.98 -8.17 30.34
CA PHE A 3 8.13 -8.29 29.14
C PHE A 3 6.83 -7.48 29.29
N PHE A 4 6.03 -7.76 30.33
CA PHE A 4 4.78 -7.02 30.58
C PHE A 4 4.96 -5.52 30.74
N ARG A 5 6.05 -5.07 31.37
CA ARG A 5 6.36 -3.64 31.44
C ARG A 5 6.58 -3.09 30.03
N ARG A 6 7.37 -3.78 29.21
CA ARG A 6 7.65 -3.36 27.84
C ARG A 6 6.38 -3.34 26.98
N VAL A 7 5.54 -4.37 27.05
CA VAL A 7 4.26 -4.39 26.32
C VAL A 7 3.37 -3.19 26.69
N ARG A 8 3.30 -2.83 27.98
CA ARG A 8 2.55 -1.62 28.40
C ARG A 8 3.14 -0.33 27.84
N GLU A 9 4.47 -0.24 27.74
CA GLU A 9 5.15 0.89 27.09
C GLU A 9 4.79 0.95 25.60
N GLU A 10 4.81 -0.18 24.88
CA GLU A 10 4.38 -0.27 23.47
C GLU A 10 2.92 0.19 23.31
N ILE A 11 1.99 -0.35 24.11
CA ILE A 11 0.58 0.03 24.06
C ILE A 11 0.39 1.53 24.32
N LYS A 12 1.10 2.08 25.32
CA LYS A 12 1.05 3.52 25.62
C LYS A 12 1.59 4.35 24.46
N LEU A 13 2.68 3.93 23.83
CA LEU A 13 3.26 4.63 22.68
C LEU A 13 2.31 4.60 21.48
N LEU A 14 1.79 3.43 21.13
CA LEU A 14 0.87 3.26 19.99
C LEU A 14 -0.41 4.08 20.19
N ARG A 15 -1.01 4.09 21.39
CA ARG A 15 -2.21 4.90 21.65
C ARG A 15 -2.01 6.41 21.45
N ASN A 16 -0.80 6.92 21.68
CA ASN A 16 -0.54 8.37 21.71
C ASN A 16 0.17 8.90 20.47
N SER A 17 0.74 8.03 19.62
CA SER A 17 1.72 8.46 18.61
C SER A 17 1.53 7.77 17.25
N LEU A 18 0.43 7.05 17.03
CA LEU A 18 0.14 6.49 15.72
C LEU A 18 -0.14 7.60 14.69
N PRO A 19 0.53 7.57 13.52
CA PRO A 19 0.18 8.42 12.39
C PRO A 19 -1.25 8.17 11.89
N ALA A 20 -1.83 9.19 11.26
CA ALA A 20 -3.13 9.06 10.61
C ALA A 20 -3.10 7.98 9.51
N GLY A 21 -4.19 7.21 9.41
CA GLY A 21 -4.29 6.11 8.47
C GLY A 21 -3.60 4.82 8.93
N ILE A 22 -3.26 4.71 10.23
CA ILE A 22 -2.79 3.47 10.84
C ILE A 22 -3.71 3.10 12.00
N TRP A 23 -4.18 1.85 12.01
CA TRP A 23 -4.98 1.26 13.07
C TRP A 23 -4.25 0.08 13.68
N VAL A 24 -4.34 -0.06 14.99
CA VAL A 24 -3.72 -1.17 15.73
C VAL A 24 -4.72 -1.74 16.72
N THR A 25 -4.90 -3.06 16.66
CA THR A 25 -5.76 -3.82 17.56
C THR A 25 -4.92 -4.82 18.33
N GLY A 26 -5.01 -4.80 19.66
CA GLY A 26 -4.45 -5.83 20.54
C GLY A 26 -5.53 -6.81 21.01
N PHE A 27 -5.12 -7.96 21.55
CA PHE A 27 -6.04 -9.02 21.96
C PHE A 27 -6.01 -9.20 23.48
N GLU A 28 -7.19 -9.23 24.12
CA GLU A 28 -7.33 -9.30 25.58
C GLU A 28 -6.62 -10.53 26.18
N ASP A 29 -6.76 -11.68 25.53
CA ASP A 29 -6.18 -12.95 25.97
C ASP A 29 -4.73 -13.17 25.50
N ARG A 30 -4.22 -12.30 24.62
CA ARG A 30 -2.90 -12.43 23.99
C ARG A 30 -2.23 -11.07 23.83
N MET A 31 -1.70 -10.55 24.94
CA MET A 31 -0.99 -9.26 24.99
C MET A 31 0.30 -9.22 24.16
N ASP A 32 0.79 -10.37 23.69
CA ASP A 32 1.93 -10.49 22.79
C ASP A 32 1.54 -10.35 21.30
N LEU A 33 0.24 -10.30 20.98
CA LEU A 33 -0.27 -10.21 19.62
C LEU A 33 -0.87 -8.83 19.31
N PHE A 34 -0.60 -8.35 18.10
CA PHE A 34 -1.17 -7.12 17.56
C PHE A 34 -1.51 -7.32 16.09
N SER A 35 -2.69 -6.90 15.66
CA SER A 35 -3.00 -6.72 14.26
C SER A 35 -2.91 -5.24 13.92
N VAL A 36 -2.39 -4.93 12.73
CA VAL A 36 -2.18 -3.58 12.25
C VAL A 36 -2.76 -3.45 10.85
N MET A 37 -3.53 -2.38 10.62
CA MET A 37 -3.98 -1.97 9.29
C MET A 37 -3.32 -0.64 8.93
N ILE A 38 -2.72 -0.56 7.75
CA ILE A 38 -2.10 0.65 7.21
C ILE A 38 -2.83 1.03 5.93
N ARG A 39 -3.38 2.26 5.89
CA ARG A 39 -3.81 2.86 4.64
C ARG A 39 -2.59 3.32 3.86
N GLY A 40 -2.52 2.96 2.59
CA GLY A 40 -1.43 3.32 1.71
C GLY A 40 -1.27 4.85 1.61
N PRO A 41 -0.03 5.37 1.67
CA PRO A 41 0.21 6.80 1.65
C PRO A 41 -0.26 7.47 0.36
N ALA A 42 -0.69 8.73 0.47
CA ALA A 42 -0.95 9.56 -0.70
C ALA A 42 0.31 9.71 -1.56
N LYS A 43 0.13 9.99 -2.86
CA LYS A 43 1.23 10.21 -3.82
C LYS A 43 2.03 8.94 -4.11
N THR A 44 1.45 7.77 -3.85
CA THR A 44 2.03 6.45 -4.14
C THR A 44 1.02 5.61 -4.90
N PRO A 45 1.44 4.55 -5.63
CA PRO A 45 0.50 3.62 -6.26
C PRO A 45 -0.37 2.86 -5.24
N TYR A 46 -0.09 3.00 -3.93
CA TYR A 46 -0.81 2.37 -2.83
C TYR A 46 -1.92 3.24 -2.24
N GLU A 47 -2.06 4.49 -2.69
CA GLU A 47 -3.01 5.46 -2.10
C GLU A 47 -4.44 4.91 -1.99
N ASP A 48 -5.03 5.06 -0.80
CA ASP A 48 -6.33 4.50 -0.38
C ASP A 48 -6.42 2.96 -0.32
N GLY A 49 -5.35 2.23 -0.66
CA GLY A 49 -5.24 0.80 -0.40
C GLY A 49 -5.12 0.47 1.08
N LEU A 50 -5.55 -0.74 1.49
CA LEU A 50 -5.46 -1.21 2.87
C LEU A 50 -4.52 -2.41 2.97
N PHE A 51 -3.53 -2.33 3.86
CA PHE A 51 -2.50 -3.32 4.08
C PHE A 51 -2.56 -3.84 5.52
N PHE A 52 -2.41 -5.14 5.70
CA PHE A 52 -2.64 -5.80 6.99
C PHE A 52 -1.39 -6.55 7.45
N PHE A 53 -1.06 -6.38 8.73
CA PHE A 53 0.12 -6.99 9.33
C PHE A 53 -0.21 -7.53 10.71
N ASP A 54 0.18 -8.76 10.99
CA ASP A 54 0.15 -9.32 12.33
C ASP A 54 1.55 -9.30 12.95
N PHE A 55 1.63 -8.85 14.19
CA PHE A 55 2.85 -8.81 14.98
C PHE A 55 2.74 -9.74 16.18
N GLN A 56 3.78 -10.52 16.42
CA GLN A 56 3.95 -11.30 17.64
C GLN A 56 5.24 -10.91 18.36
N LEU A 57 5.09 -10.51 19.62
CA LEU A 57 6.20 -10.28 20.53
C LEU A 57 6.70 -11.61 21.09
N SER A 58 7.95 -11.98 20.83
CA SER A 58 8.54 -13.19 21.41
C SER A 58 8.72 -13.06 22.92
N ALA A 59 8.97 -14.18 23.61
CA ALA A 59 9.28 -14.17 25.05
C ALA A 59 10.55 -13.36 25.38
N ASP A 60 11.46 -13.21 24.43
CA ASP A 60 12.71 -12.44 24.57
C ASP A 60 12.55 -10.95 24.25
N TYR A 61 11.36 -10.50 23.83
CA TYR A 61 11.12 -9.10 23.52
C TYR A 61 11.41 -8.17 24.72
N PRO A 62 12.15 -7.04 24.53
CA PRO A 62 12.58 -6.44 23.26
C PRO A 62 14.02 -6.78 22.83
N LYS A 63 14.64 -7.85 23.35
CA LYS A 63 16.00 -8.25 22.94
C LYS A 63 16.04 -8.64 21.45
N THR A 64 14.98 -9.28 20.98
CA THR A 64 14.76 -9.63 19.57
C THR A 64 13.62 -8.79 18.98
N PRO A 65 13.61 -8.54 17.66
CA PRO A 65 12.49 -7.90 16.99
C PRO A 65 11.19 -8.72 17.15
N PRO A 66 10.03 -8.10 16.94
CA PRO A 66 8.78 -8.83 16.81
C PRO A 66 8.81 -9.69 15.54
N HIS A 67 8.07 -10.80 15.56
CA HIS A 67 7.69 -11.45 14.30
C HIS A 67 6.62 -10.59 13.62
N CYS A 68 6.75 -10.38 12.32
CA CYS A 68 5.81 -9.63 11.51
C CYS A 68 5.37 -10.49 10.32
N HIS A 69 4.07 -10.57 10.08
CA HIS A 69 3.48 -11.31 8.98
C HIS A 69 2.54 -10.39 8.19
N TYR A 70 2.81 -10.23 6.89
CA TYR A 70 1.94 -9.52 5.97
C TYR A 70 0.79 -10.42 5.52
N VAL A 71 -0.45 -9.98 5.77
CA VAL A 71 -1.65 -10.71 5.37
C VAL A 71 -2.06 -10.23 3.98
N SER A 72 -1.66 -10.97 2.94
CA SER A 72 -1.95 -10.60 1.55
C SER A 72 -3.40 -10.90 1.17
N TYR A 73 -4.09 -9.88 0.63
CA TYR A 73 -5.38 -10.02 -0.07
C TYR A 73 -5.21 -10.02 -1.60
N CYS A 74 -3.95 -9.98 -2.05
CA CYS A 74 -3.56 -10.00 -3.45
C CYS A 74 -2.93 -11.36 -3.81
N SER A 75 -3.17 -11.82 -5.04
CA SER A 75 -2.53 -13.02 -5.60
C SER A 75 -1.13 -12.77 -6.17
N ASP A 76 -0.65 -11.53 -6.09
CA ASP A 76 0.61 -11.09 -6.68
C ASP A 76 1.37 -10.21 -5.69
N ARG A 77 2.69 -10.17 -5.86
CA ARG A 77 3.62 -9.37 -5.07
C ARG A 77 3.46 -7.86 -5.32
N LEU A 78 2.69 -7.18 -4.45
CA LEU A 78 2.47 -5.73 -4.50
C LEU A 78 3.73 -4.89 -4.22
N ASN A 79 4.73 -5.47 -3.55
CA ASN A 79 5.99 -4.78 -3.28
C ASN A 79 7.14 -5.80 -3.17
N PRO A 80 8.37 -5.50 -3.61
CA PRO A 80 9.52 -6.37 -3.39
C PRO A 80 9.76 -6.74 -1.90
N ASN A 81 9.34 -5.92 -0.95
CA ASN A 81 9.49 -6.21 0.47
C ASN A 81 8.26 -6.86 1.13
N LEU A 82 7.19 -7.15 0.36
CA LEU A 82 5.98 -7.83 0.84
C LEU A 82 5.76 -9.12 0.05
N TYR A 83 6.06 -10.25 0.67
CA TYR A 83 6.01 -11.56 0.02
C TYR A 83 4.61 -12.16 0.17
N GLU A 84 4.23 -13.03 -0.77
CA GLU A 84 2.94 -13.72 -0.76
C GLU A 84 2.80 -14.72 0.40
N ASP A 85 3.92 -15.26 0.90
CA ASP A 85 3.98 -16.08 2.11
C ASP A 85 3.91 -15.25 3.41
N GLY A 86 3.75 -13.93 3.27
CA GLY A 86 3.63 -12.96 4.35
C GLY A 86 4.96 -12.51 4.95
N LYS A 87 6.11 -12.89 4.38
CA LYS A 87 7.39 -12.31 4.82
C LYS A 87 7.44 -10.81 4.52
N VAL A 88 7.90 -10.04 5.50
CA VAL A 88 8.14 -8.59 5.39
C VAL A 88 9.63 -8.31 5.49
N CYS A 89 10.19 -7.61 4.50
CA CYS A 89 11.61 -7.23 4.46
C CYS A 89 11.81 -5.79 4.95
N VAL A 90 12.22 -5.64 6.21
CA VAL A 90 12.62 -4.35 6.83
C VAL A 90 13.82 -4.62 7.73
N SER A 91 14.80 -3.72 7.74
CA SER A 91 16.04 -3.89 8.52
C SER A 91 15.78 -4.00 10.02
N LEU A 92 14.78 -3.28 10.55
CA LEU A 92 14.33 -3.38 11.93
C LEU A 92 13.75 -4.75 12.30
N LEU A 93 13.36 -5.57 11.32
CA LEU A 93 12.91 -6.95 11.55
C LEU A 93 14.05 -7.97 11.39
N GLY A 94 15.27 -7.52 11.04
CA GLY A 94 16.40 -8.40 10.73
C GLY A 94 16.24 -9.16 9.40
N THR A 95 15.25 -8.79 8.58
CA THR A 95 14.93 -9.45 7.30
C THR A 95 15.46 -8.71 6.08
N TRP A 96 16.14 -7.58 6.29
CA TRP A 96 16.81 -6.78 5.27
C TRP A 96 18.12 -6.20 5.79
N SER A 97 19.00 -5.78 4.88
CA SER A 97 20.25 -5.13 5.26
C SER A 97 20.01 -3.75 5.85
N GLY A 98 20.77 -3.39 6.88
CA GLY A 98 20.73 -2.08 7.53
C GLY A 98 22.01 -1.85 8.33
N LYS A 99 22.26 -0.61 8.76
CA LYS A 99 23.43 -0.22 9.54
C LYS A 99 23.04 0.57 10.78
N GLY A 100 23.77 0.34 11.89
CA GLY A 100 23.62 1.11 13.12
C GLY A 100 22.18 1.09 13.64
N THR A 101 21.55 2.27 13.68
CA THR A 101 20.19 2.47 14.20
C THR A 101 19.07 1.97 13.28
N GLU A 102 19.40 1.52 12.06
CA GLU A 102 18.44 0.90 11.13
C GLU A 102 18.12 -0.55 11.50
N VAL A 103 18.94 -1.18 12.35
CA VAL A 103 18.78 -2.56 12.81
C VAL A 103 18.12 -2.56 14.20
N TRP A 104 17.36 -3.62 14.51
CA TRP A 104 16.72 -3.76 15.82
C TRP A 104 17.71 -3.63 16.97
N THR A 105 17.37 -2.80 17.95
CA THR A 105 18.10 -2.68 19.22
C THR A 105 17.13 -2.78 20.39
N TYR A 106 17.65 -2.90 21.62
CA TYR A 106 16.81 -2.91 22.82
C TYR A 106 15.98 -1.64 23.04
N THR A 107 16.32 -0.54 22.35
CA THR A 107 15.57 0.73 22.37
C THR A 107 14.49 0.82 21.28
N SER A 108 14.53 -0.10 20.31
CA SER A 108 13.56 -0.15 19.22
C SER A 108 12.16 -0.52 19.71
N ASN A 109 11.12 -0.10 18.98
CA ASN A 109 9.73 -0.30 19.37
C ASN A 109 8.83 -0.64 18.17
N LEU A 110 7.60 -1.08 18.43
CA LEU A 110 6.64 -1.46 17.38
C LEU A 110 6.28 -0.29 16.47
N LEU A 111 6.12 0.91 17.03
CA LEU A 111 5.76 2.10 16.26
C LEU A 111 6.83 2.39 15.17
N GLN A 112 8.11 2.25 15.50
CA GLN A 112 9.19 2.40 14.51
C GLN A 112 9.06 1.40 13.37
N VAL A 113 8.79 0.12 13.66
CA VAL A 113 8.61 -0.90 12.62
C VAL A 113 7.41 -0.57 11.73
N ILE A 114 6.28 -0.20 12.33
CA ILE A 114 5.05 0.16 11.61
C ILE A 114 5.28 1.37 10.70
N VAL A 115 5.93 2.43 11.21
CA VAL A 115 6.26 3.63 10.43
C VAL A 115 7.31 3.33 9.36
N SER A 116 8.28 2.45 9.63
CA SER A 116 9.24 2.00 8.62
C SER A 116 8.58 1.21 7.49
N ILE A 117 7.58 0.37 7.77
CA ILE A 117 6.79 -0.29 6.73
C ILE A 117 6.10 0.77 5.86
N GLN A 118 5.40 1.73 6.46
CA GLN A 118 4.72 2.78 5.70
C GLN A 118 5.70 3.63 4.86
N GLY A 119 6.84 4.03 5.44
CA GLY A 119 7.77 4.97 4.82
C GLY A 119 8.81 4.36 3.87
N LEU A 120 9.16 3.08 4.03
CA LEU A 120 10.20 2.41 3.21
C LEU A 120 9.61 1.44 2.20
N ILE A 121 8.45 0.84 2.49
CA ILE A 121 7.82 -0.14 1.61
C ILE A 121 6.77 0.54 0.74
N LEU A 122 5.82 1.26 1.33
CA LEU A 122 4.68 1.84 0.62
C LEU A 122 5.03 3.19 -0.04
N VAL A 123 6.00 3.17 -0.96
CA VAL A 123 6.60 4.35 -1.61
C VAL A 123 6.12 4.56 -3.06
N ASN A 124 6.47 5.71 -3.65
CA ASN A 124 6.03 6.12 -5.00
C ASN A 124 6.64 5.31 -6.17
N GLU A 125 7.83 4.74 -5.99
CA GLU A 125 8.52 3.93 -7.00
C GLU A 125 9.01 2.59 -6.43
N PRO A 126 8.08 1.70 -6.04
CA PRO A 126 8.38 0.46 -5.32
C PRO A 126 9.18 -0.56 -6.14
N TYR A 127 9.24 -0.43 -7.46
CA TYR A 127 10.14 -1.21 -8.30
C TYR A 127 11.60 -1.19 -7.80
N PHE A 128 12.05 -0.04 -7.28
CA PHE A 128 13.42 0.12 -6.80
C PHE A 128 13.66 -0.42 -5.39
N ASN A 129 12.65 -1.00 -4.74
CA ASN A 129 12.84 -1.74 -3.49
C ASN A 129 13.41 -3.15 -3.74
N GLU A 130 13.44 -3.61 -5.00
CA GLU A 130 14.06 -4.87 -5.37
C GLU A 130 15.59 -4.75 -5.32
N ALA A 131 16.24 -5.78 -4.76
CA ALA A 131 17.66 -5.73 -4.48
C ALA A 131 18.49 -5.51 -5.76
N GLY A 132 19.25 -4.41 -5.79
CA GLY A 132 20.16 -4.09 -6.89
C GLY A 132 19.51 -3.30 -8.02
N TYR A 133 18.20 -3.03 -7.97
CA TYR A 133 17.51 -2.24 -8.98
C TYR A 133 17.73 -0.74 -8.79
N GLU A 134 18.23 -0.29 -7.64
CA GLU A 134 18.58 1.11 -7.38
C GLU A 134 19.62 1.65 -8.38
N LYS A 135 20.50 0.78 -8.89
CA LYS A 135 21.48 1.11 -9.93
C LYS A 135 20.84 1.51 -11.26
N GLN A 136 19.58 1.13 -11.49
CA GLN A 136 18.82 1.47 -12.68
C GLN A 136 18.12 2.83 -12.56
N LYS A 137 18.09 3.45 -11.38
CA LYS A 137 17.50 4.78 -11.20
C LYS A 137 18.14 5.78 -12.15
N GLY A 138 17.32 6.60 -12.79
CA GLY A 138 17.76 7.58 -13.78
C GLY A 138 18.01 7.03 -15.19
N SER A 139 18.05 5.71 -15.40
CA SER A 139 18.07 5.12 -16.74
C SER A 139 16.67 5.16 -17.39
N GLN A 140 16.62 5.13 -18.73
CA GLN A 140 15.34 5.03 -19.44
C GLN A 140 14.61 3.73 -19.11
N GLN A 141 15.32 2.60 -19.10
CA GLN A 141 14.76 1.29 -18.77
C GLN A 141 14.23 1.24 -17.34
N GLY A 142 14.99 1.73 -16.36
CA GLY A 142 14.57 1.74 -14.95
C GLY A 142 13.32 2.59 -14.73
N ARG A 143 13.22 3.74 -15.40
CA ARG A 143 11.99 4.56 -15.35
C ARG A 143 10.79 3.84 -15.97
N GLU A 144 10.99 3.13 -17.08
CA GLU A 144 9.91 2.40 -17.76
C GLU A 144 9.42 1.22 -16.92
N ASN A 145 10.35 0.45 -16.37
CA ASN A 145 10.02 -0.67 -15.47
C ASN A 145 9.32 -0.18 -14.20
N SER A 146 9.76 0.94 -13.62
CA SER A 146 9.11 1.57 -12.46
C SER A 146 7.64 1.93 -12.76
N ARG A 147 7.39 2.54 -13.92
CA ARG A 147 6.03 2.87 -14.36
C ARG A 147 5.17 1.63 -14.58
N MET A 148 5.68 0.61 -15.28
CA MET A 148 4.95 -0.64 -15.50
C MET A 148 4.65 -1.37 -14.19
N TYR A 149 5.56 -1.30 -13.23
CA TYR A 149 5.33 -1.84 -11.89
C TYR A 149 4.19 -1.09 -11.18
N ASN A 150 4.14 0.24 -11.30
CA ASN A 150 3.03 1.05 -10.76
C ASN A 150 1.68 0.71 -11.41
N GLU A 151 1.63 0.45 -12.73
CA GLU A 151 0.43 -0.07 -13.40
C GLU A 151 -0.04 -1.38 -12.74
N MET A 152 0.88 -2.32 -12.53
CA MET A 152 0.56 -3.59 -11.86
C MET A 152 0.02 -3.36 -10.45
N VAL A 153 0.70 -2.53 -9.64
CA VAL A 153 0.29 -2.25 -8.25
C VAL A 153 -1.12 -1.67 -8.22
N VAL A 154 -1.40 -0.63 -9.00
CA VAL A 154 -2.73 0.02 -9.02
C VAL A 154 -3.82 -0.98 -9.39
N LEU A 155 -3.61 -1.78 -10.44
CA LEU A 155 -4.58 -2.79 -10.87
C LEU A 155 -4.87 -3.81 -9.75
N LYS A 156 -3.80 -4.34 -9.15
CA LYS A 156 -3.89 -5.37 -8.11
C LYS A 156 -4.47 -4.83 -6.81
N LEU A 157 -4.22 -3.56 -6.49
CA LEU A 157 -4.81 -2.89 -5.35
C LEU A 157 -6.34 -2.82 -5.45
N VAL A 158 -6.89 -2.45 -6.61
CA VAL A 158 -8.34 -2.42 -6.83
C VAL A 158 -8.95 -3.82 -6.72
N GLN A 159 -8.26 -4.85 -7.22
CA GLN A 159 -8.69 -6.24 -7.07
C GLN A 159 -8.70 -6.69 -5.60
N ALA A 160 -7.65 -6.38 -4.84
CA ALA A 160 -7.57 -6.69 -3.41
C ALA A 160 -8.66 -5.95 -2.62
N MET A 161 -8.86 -4.65 -2.88
CA MET A 161 -9.92 -3.85 -2.25
C MET A 161 -11.31 -4.39 -2.56
N THR A 162 -11.55 -4.88 -3.79
CA THR A 162 -12.83 -5.52 -4.14
C THR A 162 -13.12 -6.71 -3.23
N LYS A 163 -12.11 -7.55 -2.95
CA LYS A 163 -12.27 -8.69 -2.01
C LYS A 163 -12.55 -8.22 -0.59
N LEU A 164 -11.86 -7.17 -0.14
CA LEU A 164 -12.04 -6.58 1.20
C LEU A 164 -13.44 -5.99 1.40
N VAL A 165 -14.03 -5.39 0.36
CA VAL A 165 -15.42 -4.90 0.42
C VAL A 165 -16.40 -6.07 0.60
N VAL A 166 -16.15 -7.21 -0.04
CA VAL A 166 -17.03 -8.39 0.06
C VAL A 166 -16.87 -9.11 1.39
N ASN A 167 -15.64 -9.28 1.86
CA ASN A 167 -15.34 -10.06 3.07
C ASN A 167 -14.25 -9.37 3.90
N PRO A 168 -14.58 -8.29 4.63
CA PRO A 168 -13.61 -7.60 5.47
C PRO A 168 -13.24 -8.48 6.67
N PRO A 169 -11.95 -8.55 7.07
CA PRO A 169 -11.55 -9.25 8.29
C PRO A 169 -12.27 -8.68 9.52
N PRO A 170 -12.78 -9.53 10.43
CA PRO A 170 -13.54 -9.08 11.60
C PRO A 170 -12.81 -8.04 12.47
N VAL A 171 -11.49 -8.18 12.60
CA VAL A 171 -10.63 -7.33 13.44
C VAL A 171 -10.67 -5.85 13.02
N PHE A 172 -10.93 -5.56 11.75
CA PHE A 172 -10.96 -4.19 11.20
C PHE A 172 -12.24 -3.91 10.41
N LYS A 173 -13.31 -4.68 10.64
CA LYS A 173 -14.51 -4.64 9.78
C LYS A 173 -15.12 -3.24 9.73
N ASP A 174 -15.22 -2.57 10.86
CA ASP A 174 -15.86 -1.25 10.94
C ASP A 174 -14.97 -0.16 10.32
N GLU A 175 -13.66 -0.22 10.56
CA GLU A 175 -12.68 0.69 9.97
C GLU A 175 -12.64 0.55 8.45
N ILE A 176 -12.66 -0.68 7.92
CA ILE A 176 -12.69 -0.97 6.48
C ILE A 176 -13.97 -0.41 5.85
N ASN A 177 -15.12 -0.68 6.48
CA ASN A 177 -16.41 -0.17 6.01
C ASN A 177 -16.44 1.37 6.01
N GLN A 178 -15.92 2.00 7.06
CA GLN A 178 -15.82 3.46 7.15
C GLN A 178 -14.87 4.02 6.09
N HIS A 179 -13.73 3.39 5.88
CA HIS A 179 -12.76 3.78 4.86
C HIS A 179 -13.39 3.79 3.47
N PHE A 180 -14.07 2.72 3.06
CA PHE A 180 -14.71 2.68 1.74
C PHE A 180 -15.86 3.68 1.61
N LYS A 181 -16.63 3.95 2.68
CA LYS A 181 -17.65 5.01 2.67
C LYS A 181 -17.05 6.40 2.42
N GLN A 182 -15.85 6.67 2.95
CA GLN A 182 -15.22 7.99 2.88
C GLN A 182 -14.37 8.19 1.61
N HIS A 183 -13.71 7.13 1.14
CA HIS A 183 -12.63 7.22 0.16
C HIS A 183 -12.95 6.61 -1.21
N ALA A 184 -13.90 5.66 -1.29
CA ALA A 184 -14.08 4.89 -2.53
C ALA A 184 -14.48 5.73 -3.74
N ASN A 185 -15.36 6.73 -3.57
CA ASN A 185 -15.79 7.60 -4.68
C ASN A 185 -14.61 8.40 -5.23
N LYS A 186 -13.83 9.04 -4.36
CA LYS A 186 -12.64 9.82 -4.74
C LYS A 186 -11.59 8.95 -5.42
N LEU A 187 -11.38 7.73 -4.93
CA LEU A 187 -10.51 6.75 -5.57
C LEU A 187 -10.98 6.42 -6.99
N CYS A 188 -12.28 6.13 -7.18
CA CYS A 188 -12.83 5.80 -8.50
C CYS A 188 -12.68 6.97 -9.48
N GLU A 189 -13.07 8.18 -9.06
CA GLU A 189 -12.94 9.40 -9.87
C GLU A 189 -11.49 9.67 -10.27
N ARG A 190 -10.55 9.53 -9.33
CA ARG A 190 -9.11 9.69 -9.58
C ARG A 190 -8.63 8.69 -10.64
N LEU A 191 -8.95 7.40 -10.48
CA LEU A 191 -8.51 6.37 -11.42
C LEU A 191 -9.18 6.51 -12.80
N GLU A 192 -10.47 6.86 -12.87
CA GLU A 192 -11.17 7.16 -14.11
C GLU A 192 -10.52 8.35 -14.84
N SER A 193 -10.16 9.42 -14.13
CA SER A 193 -9.47 10.57 -14.73
C SER A 193 -8.11 10.20 -15.34
N TRP A 194 -7.34 9.32 -14.68
CA TRP A 194 -6.04 8.85 -15.19
C TRP A 194 -6.19 7.95 -16.41
N LEU A 195 -7.25 7.14 -16.46
CA LEU A 195 -7.60 6.32 -17.61
C LEU A 195 -7.95 7.19 -18.81
N ASP A 196 -8.82 8.18 -18.63
CA ASP A 196 -9.26 9.06 -19.71
C ASP A 196 -8.09 9.88 -20.28
N LEU A 197 -7.20 10.40 -19.43
CA LEU A 197 -5.96 11.04 -19.86
C LEU A 197 -5.07 10.10 -20.70
N SER A 198 -4.88 8.87 -20.22
CA SER A 198 -4.02 7.88 -20.88
C SER A 198 -4.62 7.42 -22.22
N GLU A 199 -5.93 7.20 -22.27
CA GLU A 199 -6.65 6.81 -23.49
C GLU A 199 -6.64 7.92 -24.54
N ASN A 200 -6.87 9.18 -24.12
CA ASN A 200 -6.76 10.33 -25.01
C ASN A 200 -5.35 10.45 -25.61
N TYR A 201 -4.32 10.31 -24.79
CA TYR A 201 -2.94 10.29 -25.28
C TYR A 201 -2.69 9.14 -26.26
N ASN A 202 -3.12 7.92 -25.90
CA ASN A 202 -2.93 6.71 -26.71
C ASN A 202 -3.67 6.75 -28.05
N ASN A 203 -4.81 7.44 -28.12
CA ASN A 203 -5.59 7.66 -29.35
C ASN A 203 -4.93 8.70 -30.26
N ALA A 204 -4.40 9.78 -29.68
CA ALA A 204 -3.66 10.80 -30.43
C ALA A 204 -2.30 10.30 -30.93
N HIS A 205 -1.70 9.32 -30.24
CA HIS A 205 -0.35 8.79 -30.54
C HIS A 205 -0.35 7.27 -30.70
N PRO A 206 -1.06 6.71 -31.69
CA PRO A 206 -1.31 5.27 -31.79
C PRO A 206 -0.04 4.42 -31.97
N LEU A 207 1.03 5.02 -32.52
CA LEU A 207 2.32 4.38 -32.81
C LEU A 207 3.42 4.74 -31.79
N SER A 208 3.16 5.66 -30.85
CA SER A 208 4.17 6.10 -29.89
C SER A 208 4.27 5.10 -28.74
N PRO A 209 5.48 4.62 -28.40
CA PRO A 209 5.64 3.84 -27.19
C PRO A 209 5.33 4.73 -25.99
N THR A 210 4.50 4.22 -25.08
CA THR A 210 4.25 4.88 -23.81
C THR A 210 5.59 4.88 -23.06
N THR A 211 6.16 6.05 -22.70
CA THR A 211 7.45 6.12 -22.00
C THR A 211 7.43 7.11 -20.83
N PRO A 212 8.41 7.07 -19.90
CA PRO A 212 8.46 7.99 -18.75
C PRO A 212 8.82 9.43 -19.16
N THR A 213 9.44 9.61 -20.31
CA THR A 213 9.65 10.94 -20.92
C THR A 213 8.31 11.60 -21.28
N THR A 214 7.34 10.79 -21.72
CA THR A 214 5.98 11.25 -21.99
C THR A 214 5.26 11.69 -20.72
N TYR A 215 5.48 11.00 -19.59
CA TYR A 215 4.96 11.41 -18.28
C TYR A 215 5.39 12.85 -17.93
N LYS A 216 6.69 13.16 -18.05
CA LYS A 216 7.19 14.52 -17.78
C LYS A 216 6.58 15.56 -18.71
N GLN A 217 6.48 15.25 -20.00
CA GLN A 217 5.85 16.16 -20.97
C GLN A 217 4.38 16.45 -20.63
N LEU A 218 3.63 15.44 -20.19
CA LEU A 218 2.24 15.62 -19.74
C LEU A 218 2.14 16.35 -18.40
N GLN A 219 3.12 16.19 -17.52
CA GLN A 219 3.20 16.91 -16.24
C GLN A 219 3.44 18.41 -16.44
N ASP A 220 4.22 18.78 -17.46
CA ASP A 220 4.48 20.17 -17.84
C ASP A 220 3.29 20.81 -18.59
N MET A 221 2.32 20.02 -19.05
CA MET A 221 1.08 20.50 -19.64
C MET A 221 0.05 20.77 -18.53
N HIS A 222 -0.40 22.02 -18.41
CA HIS A 222 -1.55 22.35 -17.57
C HIS A 222 -2.78 21.58 -18.06
N THR A 223 -3.18 20.56 -17.30
CA THR A 223 -4.48 19.91 -17.44
C THR A 223 -5.44 20.62 -16.51
N ASP A 224 -6.27 21.52 -17.05
CA ASP A 224 -7.25 22.26 -16.25
C ASP A 224 -8.14 21.27 -15.48
N GLY A 225 -8.00 21.27 -14.15
CA GLY A 225 -8.87 20.53 -13.23
C GLY A 225 -8.55 19.04 -12.98
N VAL A 226 -7.52 18.44 -13.61
CA VAL A 226 -7.19 17.03 -13.40
C VAL A 226 -5.89 16.86 -12.59
N SER A 227 -5.98 16.23 -11.42
CA SER A 227 -4.78 15.94 -10.60
C SER A 227 -4.01 14.76 -11.20
N LEU A 228 -2.82 15.03 -11.72
CA LEU A 228 -1.88 14.00 -12.17
C LEU A 228 -1.36 13.18 -10.97
N PRO A 229 -1.02 11.89 -11.16
CA PRO A 229 -0.34 11.12 -10.14
C PRO A 229 1.03 11.75 -9.86
N GLU A 230 1.50 11.68 -8.62
CA GLU A 230 2.83 12.16 -8.21
C GLU A 230 3.90 11.05 -8.28
N PHE A 231 3.61 10.02 -9.06
CA PHE A 231 4.45 8.86 -9.32
C PHE A 231 4.32 8.49 -10.80
N PRO A 232 5.34 7.84 -11.40
CA PRO A 232 5.29 7.51 -12.81
C PRO A 232 4.16 6.52 -13.08
N LEU A 233 3.14 6.97 -13.83
CA LEU A 233 2.00 6.14 -14.24
C LEU A 233 1.46 6.57 -15.62
N ILE A 234 1.29 7.87 -15.86
CA ILE A 234 0.65 8.41 -17.07
C ILE A 234 1.70 8.73 -18.17
N PRO A 235 1.43 8.54 -19.47
CA PRO A 235 0.30 7.76 -19.96
C PRO A 235 0.51 6.30 -19.56
N ALA A 236 -0.59 5.63 -19.23
CA ALA A 236 -0.58 4.22 -18.94
C ALA A 236 -0.78 3.40 -20.23
N SER A 237 -0.32 2.16 -20.21
CA SER A 237 -0.41 1.25 -21.35
C SER A 237 -1.87 0.95 -21.73
N LYS A 238 -2.14 0.71 -23.02
CA LYS A 238 -3.49 0.37 -23.52
C LYS A 238 -4.07 -0.87 -22.82
N GLY A 239 -3.24 -1.89 -22.62
CA GLY A 239 -3.62 -3.13 -21.94
C GLY A 239 -4.02 -2.90 -20.48
N PHE A 240 -3.24 -2.08 -19.76
CA PHE A 240 -3.60 -1.66 -18.41
C PHE A 240 -4.92 -0.89 -18.40
N CYS A 241 -5.12 0.08 -19.30
CA CYS A 241 -6.33 0.89 -19.31
C CYS A 241 -7.60 0.04 -19.48
N ILE A 242 -7.59 -0.87 -20.45
CA ILE A 242 -8.71 -1.80 -20.71
C ILE A 242 -9.00 -2.67 -19.47
N THR A 243 -7.96 -3.18 -18.84
CA THR A 243 -8.09 -4.11 -17.71
C THR A 243 -8.53 -3.41 -16.43
N LEU A 244 -7.96 -2.24 -16.14
CA LEU A 244 -8.34 -1.45 -14.97
C LEU A 244 -9.78 -0.94 -15.11
N ARG A 245 -10.22 -0.50 -16.30
CA ARG A 245 -11.60 -0.05 -16.52
C ARG A 245 -12.61 -1.15 -16.19
N LYS A 246 -12.40 -2.38 -16.67
CA LYS A 246 -13.22 -3.55 -16.30
C LYS A 246 -13.19 -3.84 -14.80
N THR A 247 -12.00 -3.73 -14.19
CA THR A 247 -11.81 -3.97 -12.76
C THR A 247 -12.54 -2.93 -11.91
N LEU A 248 -12.52 -1.65 -12.31
CA LEU A 248 -13.24 -0.56 -11.64
C LEU A 248 -14.76 -0.71 -11.72
N VAL A 249 -15.29 -1.11 -12.88
CA VAL A 249 -16.73 -1.40 -13.00
C VAL A 249 -17.15 -2.46 -11.98
N ASN A 250 -16.39 -3.56 -11.87
CA ASN A 250 -16.66 -4.60 -10.88
C ASN A 250 -16.56 -4.06 -9.44
N PHE A 251 -15.52 -3.30 -9.13
CA PHE A 251 -15.33 -2.70 -7.80
C PHE A 251 -16.51 -1.79 -7.41
N LYS A 252 -16.96 -0.91 -8.32
CA LYS A 252 -18.11 -0.01 -8.11
C LYS A 252 -19.42 -0.79 -7.90
N ASN A 253 -19.65 -1.84 -8.68
CA ASN A 253 -20.84 -2.70 -8.52
C ASN A 253 -20.85 -3.40 -7.14
N VAL A 254 -19.70 -3.90 -6.70
CA VAL A 254 -19.53 -4.52 -5.38
C VAL A 254 -19.77 -3.52 -4.26
N LEU A 255 -19.23 -2.29 -4.38
CA LEU A 255 -19.48 -1.20 -3.42
C LEU A 255 -20.97 -0.86 -3.30
N ALA A 256 -21.67 -0.70 -4.43
CA ALA A 256 -23.11 -0.40 -4.44
C ALA A 256 -23.94 -1.52 -3.79
N THR A 257 -23.59 -2.78 -4.09
CA THR A 257 -24.27 -3.96 -3.51
C THR A 257 -24.12 -4.00 -1.99
N GLN A 258 -22.92 -3.74 -1.46
CA GLN A 258 -22.69 -3.71 -0.01
C GLN A 258 -23.39 -2.53 0.67
N GLN A 259 -23.42 -1.35 0.02
CA GLN A 259 -24.16 -0.19 0.56
C GLN A 259 -25.65 -0.50 0.72
N HIS A 260 -26.26 -1.17 -0.26
CA HIS A 260 -27.66 -1.59 -0.15
C HIS A 260 -27.88 -2.63 0.97
N TYR A 261 -26.98 -3.59 1.14
CA TYR A 261 -27.06 -4.57 2.22
C TYR A 261 -27.06 -3.91 3.61
N TYR A 262 -26.17 -2.94 3.83
CA TYR A 262 -26.11 -2.21 5.11
C TYR A 262 -27.26 -1.23 5.35
N GLN A 263 -28.00 -0.82 4.32
CA GLN A 263 -29.18 0.04 4.46
C GLN A 263 -30.46 -0.75 4.81
N GLN A 264 -30.43 -2.08 4.66
CA GLN A 264 -31.56 -2.97 4.93
C GLN A 264 -31.49 -3.67 6.29
N GLN A 265 -30.40 -3.47 7.06
CA GLN A 265 -30.24 -3.93 8.45
C GLN A 265 -30.43 -2.76 9.42
#